data_AF-A0A3G2G969-F1
#
_entry.id   AF-A0A3G2G969-F1
#
_cell.length_a   1.000
_cell.length_b   1.000
_cell.length_c   1.000
_cell.angle_alpha   90.00
_cell.angle_beta   90.00
_cell.angle_gamma   90.00
#
_symmetry.space_group_name_H-M   'P 1'
#
loop_
_entity.id
_entity.type
_entity.pdbx_description
1 polymer ?
#
loop_
_entity_poly.entity_id
_entity_poly.type
_entity_poly.pdbx_seq_one_letter_code
_entity_poly.pdbx_strand_id
1 'polypeptide(L)'
;MDLYKILLSAHKGFAYLELALTALFIIALLTVMFGYSGKVNKFLKKITLFTMIFFHVQFLIGIVMLIMNFTKGLDMGSVMKNADLRFQYVEHPFSMLIAAVLMTIINKKVKSNDTISLGIVIMGLIAVGLFAFAFPWTRVFGA
;
A
#
# COMPACT_ATOMS: atom_id res chain seq x y z
N MET A 1 17.79 -20.39 -8.71
CA MET A 1 16.90 -19.78 -7.69
C MET A 1 15.48 -19.95 -8.19
N ASP A 2 14.57 -20.50 -7.38
CA ASP A 2 13.14 -20.59 -7.73
C ASP A 2 12.57 -19.17 -7.95
N LEU A 3 11.84 -18.96 -9.05
CA LEU A 3 11.20 -17.69 -9.40
C LEU A 3 10.40 -17.13 -8.23
N TYR A 4 9.71 -17.99 -7.48
CA TYR A 4 8.94 -17.57 -6.31
C TYR A 4 9.82 -16.89 -5.24
N LYS A 5 11.02 -17.42 -4.99
CA LYS A 5 11.95 -16.86 -3.98
C LYS A 5 12.50 -15.50 -4.43
N ILE A 6 12.72 -15.31 -5.73
CA ILE A 6 13.14 -14.02 -6.30
C ILE A 6 12.02 -13.00 -6.09
N LEU A 7 10.79 -13.34 -6.46
CA LEU A 7 9.62 -12.47 -6.28
C LEU A 7 9.37 -12.15 -4.81
N LEU A 8 9.45 -13.13 -3.91
CA LEU A 8 9.30 -12.93 -2.48
C LEU A 8 10.35 -11.97 -1.92
N SER A 9 11.61 -12.11 -2.34
CA SER A 9 12.70 -11.24 -1.91
C SER A 9 12.51 -9.81 -2.43
N ALA A 10 12.09 -9.66 -3.70
CA ALA A 10 11.79 -8.36 -4.29
C ALA A 10 10.58 -7.70 -3.60
N HIS A 11 9.51 -8.46 -3.35
CA HIS A 11 8.32 -7.98 -2.66
C HIS A 11 8.67 -7.48 -1.26
N LYS A 12 9.41 -8.26 -0.47
CA LYS A 12 9.89 -7.86 0.87
C LYS A 12 10.79 -6.62 0.82
N GLY A 13 11.73 -6.55 -0.13
CA GLY A 13 12.62 -5.40 -0.29
C GLY A 13 11.86 -4.11 -0.60
N PHE A 14 10.91 -4.18 -1.52
CA PHE A 14 10.07 -3.04 -1.88
C PHE A 14 9.05 -2.68 -0.79
N ALA A 15 8.61 -3.62 0.06
CA ALA A 15 7.74 -3.31 1.19
C ALA A 15 8.38 -2.32 2.19
N TYR A 16 9.71 -2.39 2.40
CA TYR A 16 10.43 -1.39 3.20
C TYR A 16 10.42 -0.01 2.54
N LEU A 17 10.59 0.04 1.22
CA LEU A 17 10.56 1.28 0.46
C LEU A 17 9.15 1.89 0.45
N GLU A 18 8.13 1.06 0.28
CA GLU A 18 6.73 1.47 0.36
C GLU A 18 6.40 2.03 1.75
N LEU A 19 6.88 1.40 2.82
CA LEU A 19 6.71 1.90 4.18
C LEU A 19 7.33 3.29 4.36
N ALA A 20 8.56 3.49 3.87
CA ALA A 20 9.25 4.78 3.93
C ALA A 20 8.53 5.86 3.12
N LEU A 21 8.09 5.54 1.89
CA LEU A 21 7.32 6.45 1.04
C LEU A 21 5.98 6.82 1.66
N THR A 22 5.28 5.86 2.25
CA THR A 22 4.00 6.06 2.92
C THR A 22 4.13 6.96 4.15
N ALA A 23 5.19 6.77 4.94
CA ALA A 23 5.50 7.64 6.07
C ALA A 23 5.77 9.08 5.60
N LEU A 24 6.60 9.25 4.57
CA LEU A 24 6.87 10.56 3.98
C LEU A 24 5.61 11.21 3.38
N PHE A 25 4.74 10.42 2.77
CA PHE A 25 3.46 10.88 2.24
C PHE A 25 2.56 11.43 3.35
N ILE A 26 2.40 10.71 4.47
CA ILE A 26 1.62 11.21 5.62
C ILE A 26 2.21 12.51 6.15
N ILE A 27 3.53 12.55 6.37
CA ILE A 27 4.19 13.74 6.90
C ILE A 27 3.95 14.93 5.96
N ALA A 28 4.13 14.75 4.65
CA ALA A 28 3.89 15.79 3.65
C ALA A 28 2.43 16.24 3.64
N LEU A 29 1.49 15.29 3.71
CA LEU A 29 0.05 15.54 3.67
C LEU A 29 -0.39 16.38 4.87
N LEU A 30 0.02 16.00 6.08
CA LEU A 30 -0.32 16.71 7.31
C LEU A 30 0.39 18.07 7.40
N THR A 31 1.63 18.17 6.91
CA THR A 31 2.36 19.45 6.85
C THR A 31 1.64 20.46 5.96
N VAL A 32 1.12 20.02 4.81
CA VAL A 32 0.34 20.89 3.93
C VAL A 32 -1.02 21.23 4.54
N MET A 33 -1.69 20.27 5.18
CA MET A 33 -2.98 20.49 5.83
C MET A 33 -2.93 21.53 6.96
N PHE A 34 -1.95 21.42 7.86
CA PHE A 34 -1.80 22.32 9.01
C PHE A 34 -0.93 23.55 8.70
N GLY A 35 -0.37 23.62 7.48
CA GLY A 35 0.34 24.79 7.01
C GLY A 35 -0.61 25.94 6.68
N TYR A 36 -0.16 27.18 6.90
CA TYR A 36 -0.97 28.40 6.77
C TYR A 36 -1.74 28.55 5.44
N SER A 37 -1.22 28.00 4.35
CA SER A 37 -1.82 28.17 3.02
C SER A 37 -2.66 26.99 2.53
N GLY A 38 -2.51 25.79 3.11
CA GLY A 38 -3.09 24.56 2.55
C GLY A 38 -2.63 24.22 1.13
N LYS A 39 -1.70 24.98 0.54
CA LYS A 39 -1.36 24.90 -0.90
C LYS A 39 -0.57 23.65 -1.19
N VAL A 40 -1.02 22.91 -2.19
CA VAL A 40 -0.35 21.70 -2.66
C VAL A 40 0.99 22.08 -3.30
N ASN A 41 2.07 21.76 -2.61
CA ASN A 41 3.42 22.02 -3.09
C ASN A 41 3.97 20.88 -3.98
N LYS A 42 5.11 21.15 -4.64
CA LYS A 42 5.77 20.19 -5.54
C LYS A 42 6.21 18.91 -4.82
N PHE A 43 6.55 19.00 -3.53
CA PHE A 43 6.95 17.85 -2.73
C PHE A 43 5.78 16.89 -2.51
N LEU A 44 4.61 17.39 -2.07
CA LEU A 44 3.41 16.59 -1.89
C LEU A 44 2.97 15.91 -3.19
N LYS A 45 3.03 16.62 -4.33
CA LYS A 45 2.72 16.03 -5.65
C LYS A 45 3.64 14.87 -5.99
N LYS A 46 4.95 15.02 -5.75
CA LYS A 46 5.95 13.99 -6.05
C LYS A 46 5.82 12.79 -5.11
N ILE A 47 5.76 13.00 -3.80
CA ILE A 47 5.70 11.88 -2.85
C ILE A 47 4.40 11.09 -2.99
N THR A 48 3.26 11.76 -3.24
CA THR A 48 1.99 11.09 -3.54
C THR A 48 2.09 10.23 -4.80
N LEU A 49 2.73 10.73 -5.86
CA LEU A 49 2.95 9.99 -7.10
C LEU A 49 3.81 8.74 -6.86
N PHE A 50 4.96 8.89 -6.19
CA PHE A 50 5.85 7.76 -5.92
C PHE A 50 5.18 6.72 -5.02
N THR A 51 4.51 7.15 -3.96
CA THR A 51 3.77 6.25 -3.06
C THR A 51 2.71 5.48 -3.84
N MET A 52 1.91 6.16 -4.67
CA MET A 52 0.90 5.50 -5.51
C MET A 52 1.53 4.46 -6.44
N ILE A 53 2.63 4.78 -7.12
CA ILE A 53 3.32 3.82 -8.01
C ILE A 53 3.76 2.58 -7.24
N PHE A 54 4.37 2.75 -6.07
CA PHE A 54 4.86 1.63 -5.26
C PHE A 54 3.74 0.75 -4.70
N PHE A 55 2.58 1.33 -4.34
CA PHE A 55 1.39 0.54 -4.00
C PHE A 55 0.96 -0.39 -5.14
N HIS A 56 0.99 0.09 -6.38
CA HIS A 56 0.63 -0.74 -7.53
C HIS A 56 1.69 -1.80 -7.83
N VAL A 57 2.98 -1.45 -7.75
CA VAL A 57 4.07 -2.42 -7.94
C VAL A 57 3.99 -3.53 -6.88
N GLN A 58 3.75 -3.18 -5.62
CA GLN A 58 3.59 -4.13 -4.53
C GLN A 58 2.37 -5.02 -4.73
N PHE A 59 1.23 -4.42 -5.06
CA PHE A 59 0.02 -5.17 -5.35
C PHE A 59 0.18 -6.14 -6.53
N LEU A 60 0.80 -5.71 -7.63
CA LEU A 60 1.01 -6.56 -8.81
C LEU A 60 1.95 -7.73 -8.52
N ILE A 61 3.06 -7.49 -7.83
CA ILE A 61 3.96 -8.59 -7.41
C ILE A 61 3.23 -9.55 -6.47
N GLY A 62 2.43 -9.02 -5.54
CA GLY A 62 1.60 -9.81 -4.63
C GLY A 62 0.58 -10.68 -5.36
N ILE A 63 -0.11 -10.16 -6.39
CA ILE A 63 -1.03 -10.93 -7.23
C ILE A 63 -0.31 -12.07 -7.95
N VAL A 64 0.85 -11.80 -8.55
CA VAL A 64 1.61 -12.85 -9.25
C VAL A 64 1.96 -13.97 -8.28
N MET A 65 2.43 -13.63 -7.08
CA MET A 65 2.73 -14.62 -6.03
C MET A 65 1.49 -15.36 -5.54
N LEU A 66 0.34 -14.69 -5.42
CA LEU A 66 -0.94 -15.30 -5.06
C LEU A 66 -1.34 -16.35 -6.09
N ILE A 67 -1.33 -16.00 -7.38
CA ILE A 67 -1.64 -16.90 -8.49
C ILE A 67 -0.69 -18.11 -8.50
N MET A 68 0.62 -17.89 -8.30
CA MET A 68 1.59 -18.99 -8.21
C MET A 68 1.31 -19.97 -7.06
N ASN A 69 0.76 -19.49 -5.93
CA ASN A 69 0.37 -20.38 -4.83
C ASN A 69 -0.93 -21.13 -5.16
N PHE A 70 -1.90 -20.48 -5.80
CA PHE A 70 -3.12 -21.13 -6.27
C PHE A 70 -2.83 -22.26 -7.26
N THR A 71 -1.94 -22.03 -8.24
CA THR A 71 -1.58 -23.07 -9.22
C THR A 71 -0.81 -24.24 -8.61
N LYS A 72 -0.22 -24.07 -7.42
CA LYS A 72 0.42 -25.12 -6.63
C LYS A 72 -0.56 -25.90 -5.74
N GLY A 73 -1.87 -25.66 -5.84
CA GLY A 73 -2.90 -26.39 -5.11
C GLY A 73 -3.26 -25.80 -3.75
N LEU A 74 -3.20 -24.47 -3.60
CA LEU A 74 -3.72 -23.79 -2.41
C LEU A 74 -5.21 -24.12 -2.22
N ASP A 75 -5.55 -24.89 -1.19
CA ASP A 75 -6.94 -25.22 -0.87
C ASP A 75 -7.64 -24.06 -0.14
N MET A 76 -8.58 -23.41 -0.82
CA MET A 76 -9.34 -22.31 -0.24
C MET A 76 -10.22 -22.74 0.94
N GLY A 77 -10.65 -24.00 1.00
CA GLY A 77 -11.39 -24.52 2.15
C GLY A 77 -10.57 -24.45 3.43
N SER A 78 -9.29 -24.85 3.37
CA SER A 78 -8.34 -24.72 4.47
C SER A 78 -7.96 -23.26 4.78
N VAL A 79 -7.76 -22.43 3.75
CA VAL A 79 -7.40 -21.01 3.90
C VAL A 79 -8.46 -20.26 4.69
N MET A 80 -9.75 -20.48 4.37
CA MET A 80 -10.83 -19.77 5.05
C MET A 80 -10.97 -20.17 6.53
N LYS A 81 -10.62 -21.41 6.88
CA LYS A 81 -10.70 -21.94 8.25
C LYS A 81 -9.55 -21.48 9.14
N ASN A 82 -8.38 -21.20 8.57
CA ASN A 82 -7.21 -20.75 9.33
C ASN A 82 -7.08 -19.22 9.27
N ALA A 83 -7.04 -18.57 10.43
CA ALA A 83 -6.98 -17.10 10.51
C ALA A 83 -5.73 -16.51 9.85
N ASP A 84 -4.55 -17.13 10.04
CA ASP A 84 -3.29 -16.63 9.48
C ASP A 84 -3.25 -16.76 7.95
N LEU A 85 -3.77 -17.88 7.42
CA LEU A 85 -3.86 -18.11 5.97
C LEU A 85 -4.88 -17.15 5.33
N ARG A 86 -6.04 -16.95 5.97
CA ARG A 86 -7.06 -16.02 5.49
C ARG A 86 -6.54 -14.58 5.49
N PHE A 87 -5.84 -14.17 6.55
CA PHE A 87 -5.19 -12.87 6.58
C PHE A 87 -4.21 -12.72 5.40
N GLN A 88 -3.34 -13.71 5.17
CA GLN A 88 -2.31 -13.62 4.14
C GLN A 88 -2.85 -13.63 2.70
N TYR A 89 -3.82 -14.49 2.41
CA TYR A 89 -4.26 -14.78 1.04
C TYR A 89 -5.58 -14.11 0.65
N VAL A 90 -6.31 -13.54 1.60
CA VAL A 90 -7.61 -12.90 1.35
C VAL A 90 -7.62 -11.46 1.88
N GLU A 91 -7.44 -11.26 3.18
CA GLU A 91 -7.62 -9.95 3.81
C GLU A 91 -6.50 -8.96 3.40
N HIS A 92 -5.25 -9.43 3.38
CA HIS A 92 -4.10 -8.66 2.93
C HIS A 92 -4.24 -8.17 1.47
N PRO A 93 -4.39 -9.04 0.45
CA PRO A 93 -4.50 -8.58 -0.93
C PRO A 93 -5.75 -7.72 -1.16
N PHE A 94 -6.85 -8.00 -0.46
CA PHE A 94 -8.06 -7.18 -0.57
C PHE A 94 -7.87 -5.77 -0.01
N SER A 95 -7.26 -5.63 1.17
CA SER A 95 -6.95 -4.34 1.77
C SER A 95 -5.96 -3.54 0.92
N MET A 96 -4.93 -4.21 0.38
CA MET A 96 -3.95 -3.59 -0.53
C MET A 96 -4.57 -3.12 -1.85
N LEU A 97 -5.55 -3.86 -2.40
CA LEU A 97 -6.30 -3.42 -3.57
C LEU A 97 -7.04 -2.11 -3.31
N ILE A 98 -7.80 -2.04 -2.20
CA ILE A 98 -8.54 -0.83 -1.83
C ILE A 98 -7.57 0.34 -1.62
N ALA A 99 -6.46 0.10 -0.91
CA ALA A 99 -5.46 1.13 -0.67
C ALA A 99 -4.81 1.65 -1.97
N ALA A 100 -4.49 0.77 -2.92
CA ALA A 100 -3.96 1.15 -4.23
C ALA A 100 -4.95 2.00 -5.05
N VAL A 101 -6.23 1.63 -5.05
CA VAL A 101 -7.30 2.41 -5.72
C VAL A 101 -7.45 3.79 -5.08
N LEU A 102 -7.48 3.87 -3.75
CA LEU A 102 -7.53 5.15 -3.04
C LEU A 102 -6.32 6.02 -3.37
N MET A 103 -5.11 5.46 -3.39
CA MET A 103 -3.89 6.20 -3.75
C MET A 103 -3.93 6.76 -5.17
N THR A 104 -4.57 6.07 -6.12
CA THR A 104 -4.82 6.60 -7.46
C THR A 104 -5.74 7.81 -7.44
N ILE A 105 -6.84 7.75 -6.69
CA ILE A 105 -7.79 8.86 -6.53
C ILE A 105 -7.12 10.06 -5.84
N ILE A 106 -6.37 9.81 -4.77
CA ILE A 106 -5.61 10.83 -4.04
C ILE A 106 -4.61 11.51 -4.96
N ASN A 107 -3.81 10.75 -5.71
CA ASN A 107 -2.83 11.30 -6.64
C ASN A 107 -3.49 12.18 -7.72
N LYS A 108 -4.64 11.77 -8.24
CA LYS A 108 -5.42 12.59 -9.19
C LYS A 108 -5.84 13.91 -8.55
N LYS A 109 -6.43 13.87 -7.34
CA LYS A 109 -6.90 15.06 -6.62
C LYS A 109 -5.77 15.98 -6.17
N VAL A 110 -4.65 15.45 -5.69
CA VAL A 110 -3.46 16.24 -5.32
C VAL A 110 -2.87 16.94 -6.54
N LYS A 111 -2.93 16.34 -7.73
CA LYS A 111 -2.45 16.99 -8.96
C LYS A 111 -3.37 18.09 -9.47
N SER A 112 -4.69 17.89 -9.37
CA SER A 112 -5.70 18.77 -9.98
C SER A 112 -6.16 19.93 -9.09
N ASN A 113 -5.92 19.89 -7.79
CA ASN A 113 -6.33 20.94 -6.86
C ASN A 113 -5.13 21.76 -6.38
N ASP A 114 -5.33 23.06 -6.21
CA ASP A 114 -4.30 23.97 -5.71
C ASP A 114 -4.15 23.93 -4.18
N THR A 115 -5.21 23.54 -3.47
CA THR A 115 -5.23 23.40 -2.01
C THR A 115 -5.67 22.00 -1.62
N ILE A 116 -5.17 21.54 -0.46
CA ILE A 116 -5.58 20.27 0.12
C ILE A 116 -6.95 20.43 0.78
N SER A 117 -7.85 19.48 0.54
CA SER A 117 -9.14 19.41 1.22
C SER A 117 -9.13 18.33 2.28
N LEU A 118 -9.97 18.49 3.31
CA LEU A 118 -10.11 17.50 4.37
C LEU A 118 -10.47 16.11 3.82
N GLY A 119 -11.27 16.04 2.76
CA GLY A 119 -11.58 14.79 2.08
C GLY A 119 -10.36 14.06 1.52
N ILE A 120 -9.39 14.79 0.95
CA ILE A 120 -8.12 14.17 0.49
C ILE A 120 -7.32 13.62 1.67
N VAL A 121 -7.32 14.35 2.79
CA VAL A 121 -6.62 13.90 4.00
C VAL A 121 -7.26 12.64 4.56
N ILE A 122 -8.58 12.62 4.73
CA ILE A 122 -9.33 11.46 5.23
C ILE A 122 -9.08 10.24 4.33
N MET A 123 -9.18 10.41 3.00
CA MET A 123 -8.85 9.31 2.07
C MET A 123 -7.41 8.84 2.22
N GLY A 124 -6.45 9.76 2.39
CA GLY A 124 -5.05 9.44 2.65
C GLY A 124 -4.86 8.62 3.94
N LEU A 125 -5.50 9.03 5.03
CA LEU A 125 -5.45 8.32 6.30
C LEU A 125 -6.10 6.94 6.22
N ILE A 126 -7.21 6.80 5.50
CA ILE A 126 -7.85 5.50 5.24
C ILE A 126 -6.92 4.59 4.42
N ALA A 127 -6.33 5.12 3.34
CA ALA A 127 -5.41 4.34 2.50
C ALA A 127 -4.21 3.83 3.31
N VAL A 128 -3.61 4.68 4.14
CA VAL A 128 -2.50 4.26 5.00
C VAL A 128 -2.96 3.35 6.13
N GLY A 129 -4.15 3.55 6.70
CA GLY A 129 -4.71 2.66 7.70
C GLY A 129 -4.92 1.24 7.16
N LEU A 130 -5.45 1.11 5.94
CA LEU A 130 -5.61 -0.17 5.25
C LEU A 130 -4.26 -0.83 4.94
N PHE A 131 -3.30 -0.04 4.46
CA PHE A 131 -1.93 -0.50 4.25
C PHE A 131 -1.31 -1.01 5.54
N ALA A 132 -1.34 -0.22 6.61
CA ALA A 132 -0.76 -0.57 7.91
C ALA A 132 -1.45 -1.78 8.55
N PHE A 133 -2.77 -1.94 8.38
CA PHE A 133 -3.49 -3.14 8.79
C PHE A 133 -3.02 -4.37 8.02
N ALA A 134 -2.86 -4.26 6.70
CA ALA A 134 -2.46 -5.37 5.84
C ALA A 134 -0.97 -5.70 5.96
N PHE A 135 -0.14 -4.75 6.39
CA PHE A 135 1.30 -4.90 6.42
C PHE A 135 1.72 -5.98 7.44
N PRO A 136 2.46 -7.02 7.04
CA PRO A 136 2.80 -8.13 7.92
C PRO A 136 4.00 -7.80 8.83
N TRP A 137 3.78 -6.90 9.80
CA TRP A 137 4.79 -6.32 10.70
C TRP A 137 5.76 -7.38 11.27
N THR A 138 5.23 -8.44 11.88
CA THR A 138 6.03 -9.50 12.50
C THR A 138 6.92 -10.23 11.50
N ARG A 139 6.44 -10.52 10.28
CA ARG A 139 7.23 -11.25 9.26
C ARG A 139 8.29 -10.38 8.60
N VAL A 140 8.04 -9.07 8.54
CA VAL A 140 8.99 -8.11 7.95
C VAL A 140 10.11 -7.82 8.95
N PHE A 141 9.76 -7.44 10.18
CA PHE A 141 10.71 -6.98 11.19
C PHE A 141 11.26 -8.06 12.12
N GLY A 142 10.65 -9.25 12.17
CA GLY A 142 11.12 -10.36 12.99
C GLY A 142 10.98 -10.08 14.49
N ALA A 143 9.75 -10.10 14.98
CA ALA A 143 9.48 -10.24 16.42
C ALA A 143 9.16 -11.71 16.73
#